data_AF-A0A2E0FGU8-F1
#
_entry.id   AF-A0A2E0FGU8-F1
#
_cell.length_a   1.000
_cell.length_b   1.000
_cell.length_c   1.000
_cell.angle_alpha   90.00
_cell.angle_beta   90.00
_cell.angle_gamma   90.00
#
_symmetry.space_group_name_H-M   'P 1'
#
loop_
_entity.id
_entity.type
_entity.pdbx_description
1 polymer ?
#
loop_
_entity_poly.entity_id
_entity_poly.type
_entity_poly.pdbx_seq_one_letter_code
_entity_poly.pdbx_strand_id
1 'polypeptide(L)'
;MPSKIVHDKCQCGNKKKIVSKYCRKCYLKSLSSKYACESCGKTRQKTASPVCRDCYNENRTDTILSKKTPIGETFYANGSSNKYNYIRSHARRLIDSLGIDKVCSCCKFEHGVQVCHVKPICDFPEDTPMNEVNSIDNLILLCPNCHWLFDHGYPSLDKLKQFYKASSKGIEPTDFLPTV
;
A
#
# COMPACT_ATOMS: atom_id res chain seq x y z
N MET A 1 16.54 16.59 -49.25
CA MET A 1 15.21 16.14 -49.76
C MET A 1 14.67 15.08 -48.82
N PRO A 2 13.52 15.25 -48.15
CA PRO A 2 12.96 14.16 -47.36
C PRO A 2 12.42 13.11 -48.32
N SER A 3 13.10 11.96 -48.40
CA SER A 3 12.59 10.78 -49.10
C SER A 3 11.23 10.44 -48.50
N LYS A 4 10.15 10.59 -49.28
CA LYS A 4 8.80 10.18 -48.87
C LYS A 4 8.86 8.72 -48.43
N ILE A 5 8.52 8.45 -47.18
CA ILE A 5 8.46 7.09 -46.65
C ILE A 5 7.40 6.33 -47.46
N VAL A 6 7.85 5.38 -48.28
CA VAL A 6 6.94 4.54 -49.08
C VAL A 6 6.45 3.38 -48.22
N HIS A 7 5.15 3.12 -48.30
CA HIS A 7 4.49 2.06 -47.54
C HIS A 7 4.05 0.92 -48.46
N ASP A 8 4.23 -0.31 -47.99
CA ASP A 8 3.80 -1.56 -48.64
C ASP A 8 2.85 -2.34 -47.70
N LYS A 9 2.31 -3.49 -48.12
CA LYS A 9 1.45 -4.36 -47.30
C LYS A 9 2.26 -5.41 -46.56
N CYS A 10 2.01 -5.54 -45.26
CA CYS A 10 2.51 -6.63 -44.42
C CYS A 10 1.78 -7.94 -44.76
N GLN A 11 2.37 -9.09 -44.40
CA GLN A 11 1.70 -10.40 -44.44
C GLN A 11 0.35 -10.43 -43.71
N CYS A 12 0.14 -9.56 -42.72
CA CYS A 12 -1.13 -9.42 -42.00
C CYS A 12 -2.09 -8.38 -42.62
N GLY A 13 -1.86 -7.95 -43.86
CA GLY A 13 -2.69 -6.98 -44.60
C GLY A 13 -2.45 -5.49 -44.27
N ASN A 14 -1.84 -5.19 -43.11
CA ASN A 14 -1.59 -3.81 -42.66
C ASN A 14 -0.49 -3.09 -43.44
N LYS A 15 -0.59 -1.75 -43.56
CA LYS A 15 0.48 -0.90 -44.12
C LYS A 15 1.75 -1.00 -43.27
N LYS A 16 2.90 -1.19 -43.93
CA LYS A 16 4.25 -1.26 -43.34
C LYS A 16 5.20 -0.34 -44.12
N LYS A 17 6.37 -0.02 -43.58
CA LYS A 17 7.44 0.63 -44.36
C LYS A 17 8.10 -0.42 -45.27
N ILE A 18 8.53 -0.06 -46.48
CA ILE A 18 9.20 -1.00 -47.42
C ILE A 18 10.41 -1.69 -46.78
N VAL A 19 11.17 -0.97 -45.95
CA VAL A 19 12.37 -1.49 -45.27
C VAL A 19 12.09 -2.54 -44.17
N SER A 20 10.83 -2.83 -43.86
CA SER A 20 10.45 -3.82 -42.85
C SER A 20 9.72 -4.98 -43.49
N LYS A 21 9.93 -6.20 -42.98
CA LYS A 21 9.12 -7.36 -43.36
C LYS A 21 7.71 -7.28 -42.78
N TYR A 22 7.55 -6.66 -41.60
CA TYR A 22 6.30 -6.60 -40.83
C TYR A 22 5.80 -5.16 -40.61
N CYS A 23 4.47 -4.97 -40.51
CA CYS A 23 3.91 -3.71 -39.99
C CYS A 23 4.25 -3.57 -38.49
N ARG A 24 4.14 -2.35 -37.94
CA ARG A 24 4.46 -2.07 -36.52
C ARG A 24 3.71 -3.00 -35.57
N LYS A 25 2.43 -3.29 -35.82
CA LYS A 25 1.61 -4.21 -35.01
C LYS A 25 2.14 -5.64 -35.05
N CYS A 26 2.44 -6.16 -36.24
CA CYS A 26 2.91 -7.53 -36.43
C CYS A 26 4.37 -7.68 -35.94
N TYR A 27 5.20 -6.63 -36.05
CA TYR A 27 6.53 -6.54 -35.43
C TYR A 27 6.47 -6.57 -33.90
N LEU A 28 5.59 -5.76 -33.28
CA LEU A 28 5.39 -5.79 -31.83
C LEU A 28 4.90 -7.16 -31.34
N LYS A 29 4.07 -7.84 -32.14
CA LYS A 29 3.61 -9.21 -31.86
C LYS A 29 4.75 -10.23 -31.95
N SER A 30 5.65 -10.11 -32.94
CA SER A 30 6.85 -10.97 -33.02
C SER A 30 7.87 -10.69 -31.93
N LEU A 31 7.91 -9.47 -31.39
CA LEU A 31 8.74 -9.11 -30.23
C LEU A 31 8.20 -9.66 -28.91
N SER A 32 7.01 -10.27 -28.88
CA SER A 32 6.45 -10.89 -27.67
C SER A 32 7.17 -12.19 -27.31
N SER A 33 8.47 -12.08 -26.97
CA SER A 33 9.15 -13.10 -26.19
C SER A 33 8.52 -13.09 -24.80
N LYS A 34 7.68 -14.09 -24.59
CA LYS A 34 6.97 -14.41 -23.36
C LYS A 34 7.99 -14.93 -22.36
N TYR A 35 8.59 -14.07 -21.55
CA TYR A 35 9.43 -14.54 -20.45
C TYR A 35 8.55 -15.35 -19.51
N ALA A 36 9.02 -16.50 -19.03
CA ALA A 36 8.32 -17.23 -17.98
C ALA A 36 8.64 -16.58 -16.64
N CYS A 37 7.65 -16.50 -15.76
CA CYS A 37 7.86 -16.19 -14.35
C CYS A 37 8.60 -17.36 -13.69
N GLU A 38 9.73 -17.10 -13.02
CA GLU A 38 10.46 -18.16 -12.31
C GLU A 38 9.69 -18.77 -11.14
N SER A 39 8.72 -18.05 -10.57
CA SER A 39 7.92 -18.52 -9.43
C SER A 39 6.67 -19.30 -9.85
N CYS A 40 5.93 -18.87 -10.88
CA CYS A 40 4.64 -19.48 -11.25
C CYS A 40 4.55 -19.97 -12.70
N GLY A 41 5.62 -19.86 -13.50
CA GLY A 41 5.66 -20.29 -14.90
C GLY A 41 4.82 -19.46 -15.88
N LYS A 42 3.96 -18.55 -15.40
CA LYS A 42 3.12 -17.70 -16.27
C LYS A 42 3.97 -16.80 -17.16
N THR A 43 3.46 -16.53 -18.36
CA THR A 43 4.03 -15.54 -19.27
C THR A 43 4.01 -14.15 -18.66
N ARG A 44 5.15 -13.44 -18.72
CA ARG A 44 5.31 -12.05 -18.30
C ARG A 44 6.00 -11.21 -19.38
N GLN A 45 5.91 -9.89 -19.23
CA GLN A 45 6.73 -8.95 -19.99
C GLN A 45 8.18 -8.93 -19.46
N LYS A 46 9.15 -8.57 -20.32
CA LYS A 46 10.54 -8.40 -19.91
C LYS A 46 10.63 -7.24 -18.92
N THR A 47 11.04 -7.53 -17.70
CA THR A 47 11.34 -6.56 -16.65
C THR A 47 12.64 -6.97 -15.96
N ALA A 48 13.20 -6.11 -15.11
CA ALA A 48 14.37 -6.45 -14.29
C ALA A 48 14.09 -7.58 -13.27
N SER A 49 12.82 -7.74 -12.87
CA SER A 49 12.42 -8.82 -11.97
C SER A 49 12.36 -10.16 -12.72
N PRO A 50 12.85 -11.29 -12.14
CA PRO A 50 12.67 -12.62 -12.70
C PRO A 50 11.22 -13.14 -12.61
N VAL A 51 10.44 -12.60 -11.66
CA VAL A 51 9.06 -13.02 -11.38
C VAL A 51 8.02 -12.05 -11.98
N CYS A 52 6.80 -12.55 -12.22
CA CYS A 52 5.68 -11.73 -12.67
C CYS A 52 5.23 -10.74 -11.58
N ARG A 53 4.35 -9.80 -11.94
CA ARG A 53 3.86 -8.76 -11.03
C ARG A 53 3.13 -9.34 -9.82
N ASP A 54 2.33 -10.39 -10.04
CA ASP A 54 1.54 -11.02 -8.97
C ASP A 54 2.46 -11.71 -7.95
N CYS A 55 3.35 -12.60 -8.41
CA CYS A 55 4.33 -13.26 -7.53
C CYS A 55 5.28 -12.26 -6.85
N TYR A 56 5.64 -11.16 -7.53
CA TYR A 56 6.40 -10.09 -6.89
C TYR A 56 5.63 -9.46 -5.72
N ASN A 57 4.33 -9.22 -5.89
CA ASN A 57 3.49 -8.65 -4.85
C ASN A 57 3.26 -9.65 -3.70
N GLU A 58 2.99 -10.93 -4.01
CA GLU A 58 2.86 -12.01 -3.02
C GLU A 58 4.12 -12.16 -2.18
N ASN A 59 5.29 -12.32 -2.82
CA ASN A 59 6.58 -12.41 -2.13
C ASN A 59 6.85 -11.17 -1.26
N ARG A 60 6.40 -10.00 -1.70
CA ARG A 60 6.52 -8.76 -0.93
C ARG A 60 5.61 -8.77 0.30
N THR A 61 4.37 -9.26 0.19
CA THR A 61 3.45 -9.44 1.33
C THR A 61 4.05 -10.40 2.35
N ASP A 62 4.54 -11.55 1.91
CA ASP A 62 5.17 -12.54 2.79
C ASP A 62 6.40 -11.97 3.50
N THR A 63 7.24 -11.25 2.76
CA THR A 63 8.42 -10.57 3.34
C THR A 63 8.03 -9.56 4.43
N ILE A 64 6.91 -8.86 4.27
CA ILE A 64 6.40 -7.90 5.26
C ILE A 64 5.89 -8.65 6.50
N LEU A 65 5.07 -9.69 6.31
CA LEU A 65 4.50 -10.50 7.39
C LEU A 65 5.58 -11.25 8.20
N SER A 66 6.64 -11.71 7.53
CA SER A 66 7.72 -12.47 8.15
C SER A 66 8.91 -11.61 8.57
N LYS A 67 8.78 -10.27 8.58
CA LYS A 67 9.90 -9.36 8.85
C LYS A 67 10.30 -9.41 10.34
N LYS A 68 11.35 -10.17 10.64
CA LYS A 68 11.89 -10.35 12.00
C LYS A 68 13.03 -9.38 12.38
N THR A 69 13.36 -8.42 11.51
CA THR A 69 14.38 -7.41 11.83
C THR A 69 13.93 -6.64 13.08
N PRO A 70 14.77 -6.54 14.13
CA PRO A 70 14.50 -5.72 15.30
C PRO A 70 14.20 -4.27 14.93
N ILE A 71 13.25 -3.62 15.60
CA ILE A 71 12.89 -2.22 15.27
C ILE A 71 14.07 -1.26 15.45
N GLY A 72 14.97 -1.53 16.40
CA GLY A 72 16.20 -0.78 16.67
C GLY A 72 17.09 -0.63 15.45
N GLU A 73 17.25 -1.71 14.69
CA GLU A 73 18.08 -1.74 13.47
C GLU A 73 17.45 -0.95 12.31
N THR A 74 16.18 -0.59 12.41
CA THR A 74 15.44 0.09 11.34
C THR A 74 15.28 1.59 11.57
N PHE A 75 15.74 2.09 12.71
CA PHE A 75 15.69 3.51 13.00
C PHE A 75 16.51 4.30 11.99
N TYR A 76 15.93 5.41 11.52
CA TYR A 76 16.54 6.28 10.51
C TYR A 76 16.90 5.58 9.17
N ALA A 77 16.38 4.37 8.94
CA ALA A 77 16.60 3.64 7.69
C ALA A 77 16.20 4.49 6.48
N ASN A 78 16.98 4.38 5.41
CA ASN A 78 16.83 5.18 4.18
C ASN A 78 17.01 6.70 4.39
N GLY A 79 17.80 7.11 5.39
CA GLY A 79 18.11 8.52 5.65
C GLY A 79 16.91 9.32 6.17
N SER A 80 15.92 8.66 6.77
CA SER A 80 14.76 9.36 7.31
C SER A 80 15.12 10.13 8.57
N SER A 81 14.67 11.39 8.69
CA SER A 81 14.82 12.19 9.91
C SER A 81 13.93 11.73 11.08
N ASN A 82 12.87 10.97 10.80
CA ASN A 82 11.95 10.46 11.81
C ASN A 82 12.28 9.00 12.15
N LYS A 83 12.67 8.77 13.41
CA LYS A 83 13.07 7.47 13.97
C LYS A 83 12.17 6.30 13.53
N TYR A 84 10.84 6.51 13.51
CA TYR A 84 9.86 5.45 13.26
C TYR A 84 9.25 5.45 11.84
N ASN A 85 9.76 6.27 10.92
CA ASN A 85 9.14 6.39 9.58
C ASN A 85 9.16 5.08 8.79
N TYR A 86 10.24 4.31 8.88
CA TYR A 86 10.34 3.02 8.22
C TYR A 86 9.26 2.04 8.73
N ILE A 87 9.07 1.98 10.05
CA ILE A 87 8.05 1.15 10.72
C ILE A 87 6.65 1.56 10.26
N ARG A 88 6.33 2.87 10.26
CA ARG A 88 5.03 3.38 9.78
C ARG A 88 4.80 3.14 8.28
N SER A 89 5.85 3.22 7.46
CA SER A 89 5.79 2.87 6.04
C SER A 89 5.50 1.38 5.84
N HIS A 90 6.11 0.54 6.68
CA HIS A 90 5.90 -0.89 6.68
C HIS A 90 4.44 -1.25 7.07
N ALA A 91 3.90 -0.65 8.13
CA ALA A 91 2.50 -0.82 8.53
C ALA A 91 1.52 -0.47 7.40
N ARG A 92 1.72 0.67 6.74
CA ARG A 92 0.87 1.08 5.59
C ARG A 92 0.93 0.08 4.44
N ARG A 93 2.13 -0.41 4.12
CA ARG A 93 2.31 -1.41 3.07
C ARG A 93 1.65 -2.73 3.42
N LEU A 94 1.66 -3.13 4.69
CA LEU A 94 0.97 -4.34 5.16
C LEU A 94 -0.53 -4.24 4.90
N ILE A 95 -1.17 -3.15 5.34
CA ILE A 95 -2.60 -2.87 5.10
C ILE A 95 -2.92 -2.90 3.60
N ASP A 96 -2.13 -2.22 2.78
CA ASP A 96 -2.29 -2.21 1.32
C ASP A 96 -2.14 -3.62 0.71
N SER A 97 -1.18 -4.40 1.21
CA SER A 97 -0.88 -5.75 0.69
C SER A 97 -1.94 -6.79 1.04
N LEU A 98 -2.66 -6.59 2.16
CA LEU A 98 -3.78 -7.43 2.57
C LEU A 98 -5.11 -7.01 1.92
N GLY A 99 -5.13 -5.91 1.17
CA GLY A 99 -6.35 -5.40 0.55
C GLY A 99 -7.40 -4.92 1.56
N ILE A 100 -6.97 -4.46 2.74
CA ILE A 100 -7.87 -3.94 3.76
C ILE A 100 -8.36 -2.55 3.34
N ASP A 101 -9.68 -2.37 3.32
CA ASP A 101 -10.30 -1.09 2.98
C ASP A 101 -9.92 0.00 3.99
N LYS A 102 -9.51 1.16 3.47
CA LYS A 102 -9.06 2.31 4.28
C LYS A 102 -10.25 3.09 4.82
N VAL A 103 -10.96 2.50 5.76
CA VAL A 103 -12.12 3.10 6.43
C VAL A 103 -11.83 3.27 7.91
N CYS A 104 -12.16 4.45 8.45
CA CYS A 104 -11.99 4.72 9.88
C CYS A 104 -12.78 3.71 10.71
N SER A 105 -12.11 2.96 11.57
CA SER A 105 -12.71 1.95 12.45
C SER A 105 -13.74 2.55 13.41
N CYS A 106 -13.58 3.83 13.77
CA CYS A 106 -14.44 4.57 14.69
C CYS A 106 -15.69 5.18 14.02
N CYS A 107 -15.51 6.11 13.08
CA CYS A 107 -16.60 6.89 12.49
C CYS A 107 -16.98 6.50 11.06
N LYS A 108 -16.30 5.50 10.48
CA LYS A 108 -16.52 5.03 9.10
C LYS A 108 -16.21 6.03 7.98
N PHE A 109 -15.52 7.13 8.30
CA PHE A 109 -15.01 8.04 7.27
C PHE A 109 -13.96 7.33 6.40
N GLU A 110 -14.09 7.45 5.08
CA GLU A 110 -13.28 6.71 4.10
C GLU A 110 -12.08 7.52 3.58
N HIS A 111 -12.09 8.84 3.75
CA HIS A 111 -11.07 9.72 3.19
C HIS A 111 -9.97 10.03 4.21
N GLY A 112 -8.71 10.06 3.75
CA GLY A 112 -7.59 10.47 4.60
C GLY A 112 -7.34 9.59 5.82
N VAL A 113 -7.75 8.33 5.78
CA VAL A 113 -7.55 7.36 6.87
C VAL A 113 -6.07 7.05 7.05
N GLN A 114 -5.65 7.06 8.31
CA GLN A 114 -4.29 6.83 8.76
C GLN A 114 -4.19 5.47 9.44
N VAL A 115 -3.02 4.83 9.31
CA VAL A 115 -2.70 3.60 10.02
C VAL A 115 -2.01 3.99 11.31
N CYS A 116 -2.66 3.69 12.43
CA CYS A 116 -2.24 4.05 13.78
C CYS A 116 -1.88 2.78 14.55
N HIS A 117 -0.91 2.86 15.45
CA HIS A 117 -0.56 1.75 16.33
C HIS A 117 -1.37 1.84 17.62
N VAL A 118 -2.00 0.75 18.04
CA VAL A 118 -2.80 0.69 19.28
C VAL A 118 -1.88 0.83 20.50
N LYS A 119 -0.80 0.04 20.54
CA LYS A 119 0.35 0.26 21.41
C LYS A 119 1.37 1.12 20.66
N PRO A 120 1.76 2.30 21.19
CA PRO A 120 2.72 3.19 20.54
C PRO A 120 4.05 2.48 20.23
N ILE A 121 4.67 2.83 19.09
CA ILE A 121 5.96 2.25 18.66
C ILE A 121 7.06 2.48 19.71
N CYS A 122 7.04 3.63 20.40
CA CYS A 122 8.03 3.98 21.43
C CYS A 122 7.96 3.09 22.68
N ASP A 123 6.85 2.37 22.89
CA ASP A 123 6.63 1.52 24.06
C ASP A 123 7.09 0.08 23.81
N PHE A 124 7.66 -0.20 22.64
CA PHE A 124 8.27 -1.48 22.32
C PHE A 124 9.78 -1.44 22.59
N PRO A 125 10.35 -2.50 23.20
CA PRO A 125 11.79 -2.72 23.26
C PRO A 125 12.44 -2.67 21.87
N GLU A 126 13.67 -2.18 21.76
CA GLU A 126 14.34 -2.01 20.46
C GLU A 126 14.66 -3.34 19.76
N ASP A 127 14.77 -4.43 20.52
CA ASP A 127 14.93 -5.80 20.04
C ASP A 127 13.62 -6.43 19.52
N THR A 128 12.47 -5.76 19.72
CA THR A 128 11.17 -6.27 19.26
C THR A 128 11.16 -6.46 17.74
N PRO A 129 10.72 -7.62 17.24
CA PRO A 129 10.57 -7.86 15.81
C PRO A 129 9.58 -6.89 15.13
N MET A 130 9.94 -6.41 13.93
CA MET A 130 9.09 -5.52 13.13
C MET A 130 7.68 -6.07 12.86
N ASN A 131 7.54 -7.38 12.65
CA ASN A 131 6.25 -8.03 12.40
C ASN A 131 5.37 -8.13 13.65
N GLU A 132 5.96 -8.09 14.86
CA GLU A 132 5.21 -7.98 16.11
C GLU A 132 4.65 -6.57 16.30
N VAL A 133 5.50 -5.56 16.12
CA VAL A 133 5.09 -4.13 16.21
C VAL A 133 4.03 -3.78 15.17
N ASN A 134 4.15 -4.30 13.95
CA ASN A 134 3.17 -4.10 12.87
C ASN A 134 2.16 -5.25 12.74
N SER A 135 1.93 -6.02 13.79
CA SER A 135 0.87 -7.03 13.80
C SER A 135 -0.50 -6.37 13.56
N ILE A 136 -1.41 -7.09 12.90
CA ILE A 136 -2.76 -6.57 12.60
C ILE A 136 -3.51 -6.19 13.88
N ASP A 137 -3.32 -6.95 14.96
CA ASP A 137 -3.92 -6.67 16.26
C ASP A 137 -3.42 -5.36 16.89
N ASN A 138 -2.21 -4.91 16.51
CA ASN A 138 -1.64 -3.65 16.95
C ASN A 138 -1.91 -2.49 15.98
N LEU A 139 -2.63 -2.70 14.88
CA LEU A 139 -2.95 -1.64 13.92
C LEU A 139 -4.43 -1.28 13.95
N ILE A 140 -4.72 0.01 13.90
CA ILE A 140 -6.07 0.54 13.77
C ILE A 140 -6.12 1.62 12.70
N LEU A 141 -7.22 1.67 11.95
CA LEU A 141 -7.43 2.64 10.89
C LEU A 141 -8.27 3.80 11.41
N LEU A 142 -7.74 5.01 11.45
CA LEU A 142 -8.43 6.18 12.00
C LEU A 142 -8.38 7.36 11.05
N CYS A 143 -9.47 8.13 10.96
CA CYS A 143 -9.41 9.44 10.31
C CYS A 143 -8.61 10.42 11.20
N PRO A 144 -8.16 11.57 10.67
CA PRO A 144 -7.31 12.51 11.42
C PRO A 144 -7.92 12.95 12.75
N ASN A 145 -9.24 13.16 12.80
CA ASN A 145 -9.93 13.57 14.02
C ASN A 145 -9.96 12.46 15.07
N CYS A 146 -10.34 11.23 14.67
CA CYS A 146 -10.36 10.10 15.59
C CYS A 146 -8.95 9.71 16.05
N HIS A 147 -7.95 9.86 15.19
CA HIS A 147 -6.55 9.65 15.55
C HIS A 147 -6.09 10.65 16.61
N TRP A 148 -6.38 11.94 16.43
CA TRP A 148 -6.05 12.95 17.44
C TRP A 148 -6.69 12.65 18.80
N LEU A 149 -7.98 12.30 18.80
CA LEU A 149 -8.70 11.95 20.04
C LEU A 149 -8.09 10.72 20.72
N PHE A 150 -7.74 9.70 19.92
CA PHE A 150 -7.10 8.47 20.41
C PHE A 150 -5.75 8.75 21.08
N ASP A 151 -4.88 9.52 20.43
CA ASP A 151 -3.55 9.86 20.97
C ASP A 151 -3.61 10.68 22.26
N HIS A 152 -4.68 11.43 22.48
CA HIS A 152 -4.85 12.30 23.65
C HIS A 152 -5.71 11.68 24.76
N GLY A 153 -6.05 10.39 24.66
CA GLY A 153 -6.82 9.69 25.68
C GLY A 153 -8.30 10.12 25.78
N TYR A 154 -8.80 10.89 24.82
CA TYR A 154 -10.23 11.14 24.66
C TYR A 154 -10.91 9.87 24.14
N PRO A 155 -12.18 9.65 24.51
CA PRO A 155 -12.52 8.45 25.26
C PRO A 155 -12.53 7.17 24.41
N SER A 156 -12.50 6.01 25.08
CA SER A 156 -12.56 4.64 24.50
C SER A 156 -13.42 4.57 23.23
N LEU A 157 -13.04 3.79 22.21
CA LEU A 157 -13.75 3.63 20.92
C LEU A 157 -15.29 3.57 21.04
N ASP A 158 -15.81 2.97 22.11
CA ASP A 158 -17.26 2.91 22.39
C ASP A 158 -17.89 4.27 22.74
N LYS A 159 -17.19 5.13 23.47
CA LYS A 159 -17.61 6.50 23.79
C LYS A 159 -17.49 7.42 22.56
N LEU A 160 -16.49 7.25 21.69
CA LEU A 160 -16.42 7.99 20.42
C LEU A 160 -17.56 7.62 19.47
N LYS A 161 -17.92 6.33 19.37
CA LYS A 161 -19.10 5.88 18.63
C LYS A 161 -20.41 6.47 19.20
N GLN A 162 -20.49 6.64 20.52
CA GLN A 162 -21.64 7.27 21.18
C GLN A 162 -21.74 8.77 20.88
N PHE A 163 -20.62 9.51 20.91
CA PHE A 163 -20.56 10.93 20.53
C PHE A 163 -21.16 11.17 19.12
N TYR A 164 -20.72 10.42 18.11
CA TYR A 164 -21.23 10.60 16.74
C TYR A 164 -22.66 10.07 16.53
N LYS A 165 -23.10 9.07 17.31
CA LYS A 165 -24.51 8.63 17.34
C LYS A 165 -25.45 9.68 17.95
N ALA A 166 -24.97 10.51 18.88
CA ALA A 166 -25.74 11.61 19.46
C ALA A 166 -25.83 12.81 18.50
N SER A 167 -24.73 13.15 17.82
CA SER A 167 -24.69 14.27 16.86
C SER A 167 -25.55 14.04 15.61
N SER A 168 -25.71 12.79 15.18
CA SER A 168 -26.59 12.42 14.05
C SER A 168 -28.09 12.43 14.38
N LYS A 169 -28.45 12.63 15.66
CA LYS A 169 -29.84 12.71 16.14
C LYS A 169 -30.27 14.11 16.64
N GLY A 170 -29.42 15.13 16.49
CA GLY A 170 -29.76 16.50 16.90
C GLY A 170 -29.89 16.69 18.41
N ILE A 171 -29.10 15.96 19.21
CA ILE A 171 -29.06 16.12 20.67
C ILE A 171 -27.85 17.00 21.04
N GLU A 172 -28.11 18.08 21.77
CA GLU A 172 -27.12 19.06 22.23
C GLU A 172 -26.00 18.41 23.10
N PRO A 173 -24.72 18.74 22.89
CA PRO A 173 -23.60 18.09 23.55
C PRO A 173 -23.28 18.76 24.90
N THR A 174 -24.10 18.56 25.93
CA THR A 174 -23.83 19.16 27.26
C THR A 174 -23.33 18.20 28.33
N ASP A 175 -23.31 16.88 28.11
CA ASP A 175 -23.06 15.93 29.20
C ASP A 175 -21.72 15.15 29.10
N PHE A 176 -20.79 15.57 28.23
CA PHE A 176 -19.54 14.83 28.00
C PHE A 176 -18.25 15.65 28.16
N LEU A 177 -18.27 16.73 28.95
CA LEU A 177 -17.02 17.31 29.44
C LEU A 177 -16.61 16.59 30.73
N PRO A 178 -15.36 16.08 30.82
CA PRO A 178 -14.85 15.57 32.09
C PRO A 178 -14.83 16.73 33.09
N THR A 179 -15.38 16.51 34.28
CA THR A 179 -15.13 17.41 35.41
C THR A 179 -13.63 17.40 35.68
N VAL A 180 -13.05 18.60 35.65
CA VAL A 180 -11.63 18.90 35.92
C VAL A 180 -11.23 18.40 37.30
#